data_AF-A0A2D9FXN7-F1
#
_entry.id   AF-A0A2D9FXN7-F1
#
_cell.length_a   1.000
_cell.length_b   1.000
_cell.length_c   1.000
_cell.angle_alpha   90.00
_cell.angle_beta   90.00
_cell.angle_gamma   90.00
#
_symmetry.space_group_name_H-M   'P 1'
#
loop_
_entity.id
_entity.type
_entity.pdbx_description
1 polymer ?
#
loop_
_entity_poly.entity_id
_entity_poly.type
_entity_poly.pdbx_seq_one_letter_code
_entity_poly.pdbx_strand_id
1 'polypeptide(L)'
;MSTQNNTPAVQNQNSKPAVEERQQRQLNPAQKAKSIMDKMMPQIKKALPKYITPDRLARIILTEVSNNPKLMECTTESFLGAVMQSAELGLAPGTLGHCYFIPFNNSKNVNGKWEKQQEVQFMIGYKGYLELFRRSGEVTKAIAKPVFTNDEFEYSEGTDGGLRHRPKMLGDRGDVYAYYFYAKFANGEDFAYVMSKTEVEDHREATKKGNHKSPWDTDFNAMACKTCVRLGAKYMPISAELMHKVSQDETIRRGTEFDGISTDQYIHTDAPPEKQSMDIDIPEAEAEYEEEPQEGQGQYAGPDMSDFGQNGGGK
;
A
#
# COMPACT_ATOMS: atom_id res chain seq x y z
N MET A 1 76.53 -11.50 -44.86
CA MET A 1 75.81 -11.17 -43.61
C MET A 1 74.87 -10.01 -43.94
N SER A 2 73.62 -10.32 -44.29
CA SER A 2 72.43 -10.12 -43.43
C SER A 2 71.78 -8.76 -43.76
N THR A 3 70.69 -8.72 -44.56
CA THR A 3 69.27 -8.51 -44.13
C THR A 3 69.07 -7.22 -43.31
N GLN A 4 68.09 -6.33 -43.48
CA GLN A 4 66.82 -6.26 -44.23
C GLN A 4 66.29 -4.81 -44.05
N ASN A 5 65.36 -4.41 -44.93
CA ASN A 5 64.52 -3.19 -44.90
C ASN A 5 63.79 -2.93 -43.57
N ASN A 6 63.47 -1.66 -43.26
CA ASN A 6 62.07 -1.24 -43.07
C ASN A 6 61.89 0.30 -42.95
N THR A 7 61.05 0.86 -43.81
CA THR A 7 60.18 2.02 -43.50
C THR A 7 58.97 1.49 -42.68
N PRO A 8 58.23 2.30 -41.89
CA PRO A 8 57.09 2.99 -42.52
C PRO A 8 56.58 4.30 -41.84
N ALA A 9 55.75 4.99 -42.62
CA ALA A 9 54.48 5.64 -42.26
C ALA A 9 54.42 6.95 -41.45
N VAL A 10 53.99 7.98 -42.19
CA VAL A 10 53.23 9.17 -41.80
C VAL A 10 52.00 8.81 -40.95
N GLN A 11 51.79 9.52 -39.83
CA GLN A 11 50.44 9.76 -39.32
C GLN A 11 50.25 11.21 -38.86
N ASN A 12 49.11 11.71 -39.32
CA ASN A 12 48.69 13.09 -39.46
C ASN A 12 48.04 13.57 -38.15
N GLN A 13 48.46 14.73 -37.64
CA GLN A 13 47.77 15.42 -36.55
C GLN A 13 46.43 15.95 -37.09
N ASN A 14 45.32 15.53 -36.51
CA ASN A 14 44.07 16.27 -36.65
C ASN A 14 43.22 16.12 -35.38
N SER A 15 43.30 17.16 -34.55
CA SER A 15 42.40 17.48 -33.45
C SER A 15 40.97 17.64 -33.93
N LYS A 16 40.01 16.92 -33.31
CA LYS A 16 38.58 17.26 -33.36
C LYS A 16 38.09 17.60 -31.95
N PRO A 17 37.27 18.65 -31.78
CA PRO A 17 36.83 19.14 -30.48
C PRO A 17 35.73 18.25 -29.88
N ALA A 18 35.66 18.28 -28.55
CA ALA A 18 34.63 17.66 -27.73
C ALA A 18 33.23 18.16 -28.13
N VAL A 19 32.48 17.33 -28.86
CA VAL A 19 31.04 17.50 -29.04
C VAL A 19 30.35 16.73 -27.93
N GLU A 20 29.93 17.49 -26.93
CA GLU A 20 28.74 17.30 -26.09
C GLU A 20 28.01 15.95 -26.20
N GLU A 21 28.47 14.94 -25.47
CA GLU A 21 27.58 13.88 -24.99
C GLU A 21 26.75 14.44 -23.82
N ARG A 22 25.63 15.09 -24.13
CA ARG A 22 24.50 15.17 -23.19
C ARG A 22 23.85 13.79 -23.12
N GLN A 23 24.47 12.85 -22.41
CA GLN A 23 23.79 11.66 -21.93
C GLN A 23 22.64 12.15 -21.03
N GLN A 24 21.40 11.92 -21.46
CA GLN A 24 20.21 12.15 -20.65
C GLN A 24 20.38 11.41 -19.33
N ARG A 25 20.71 12.15 -18.25
CA ARG A 25 20.72 11.58 -16.90
C ARG A 25 19.29 11.18 -16.57
N GLN A 26 18.97 9.88 -16.67
CA GLN A 26 17.73 9.35 -16.13
C GLN A 26 17.66 9.75 -14.66
N LEU A 27 16.65 10.53 -14.30
CA LEU A 27 16.43 11.00 -12.93
C LEU A 27 16.21 9.77 -12.05
N ASN A 28 16.87 9.70 -10.90
CA ASN A 28 16.56 8.66 -9.94
C ASN A 28 15.10 8.81 -9.42
N PRO A 29 14.46 7.77 -8.86
CA PRO A 29 13.06 7.81 -8.45
C PRO A 29 12.72 9.00 -7.53
N ALA A 30 13.60 9.33 -6.59
CA ALA A 30 13.43 10.46 -5.69
C ALA A 30 13.50 11.82 -6.43
N GLN A 31 14.38 11.97 -7.42
CA GLN A 31 14.47 13.17 -8.26
C GLN A 31 13.26 13.33 -9.18
N LYS A 32 12.72 12.23 -9.71
CA LYS A 32 11.46 12.21 -10.48
C LYS A 32 10.28 12.64 -9.60
N ALA A 33 10.15 12.06 -8.40
CA ALA A 33 9.12 12.47 -7.45
C ALA A 33 9.26 13.96 -7.07
N LYS A 34 10.48 14.42 -6.82
CA LYS A 34 10.74 15.83 -6.48
C LYS A 34 10.30 16.77 -7.59
N SER A 35 10.63 16.49 -8.85
CA SER A 35 10.25 17.36 -9.96
C SER A 35 8.74 17.41 -10.18
N ILE A 36 8.03 16.29 -9.99
CA ILE A 36 6.56 16.21 -10.02
C ILE A 36 5.96 17.04 -8.87
N MET A 37 6.47 16.84 -7.66
CA MET A 37 6.01 17.55 -6.45
C MET A 37 6.23 19.06 -6.56
N ASP A 38 7.40 19.51 -7.03
CA ASP A 38 7.73 20.93 -7.17
C ASP A 38 6.76 21.64 -8.14
N LYS A 39 6.33 20.96 -9.21
CA LYS A 39 5.34 21.49 -10.18
C LYS A 39 3.93 21.62 -9.58
N MET A 40 3.54 20.68 -8.71
CA MET A 40 2.18 20.62 -8.14
C MET A 40 2.07 21.23 -6.73
N MET A 41 3.19 21.66 -6.15
CA MET A 41 3.23 22.24 -4.81
C MET A 41 2.28 23.43 -4.62
N PRO A 42 2.09 24.34 -5.59
CA PRO A 42 1.13 25.44 -5.45
C PRO A 42 -0.30 24.97 -5.23
N GLN A 43 -0.72 23.87 -5.89
CA GLN A 43 -2.03 23.27 -5.75
C GLN A 43 -2.15 22.49 -4.43
N ILE A 44 -1.14 21.67 -4.11
CA ILE A 44 -1.08 20.92 -2.84
C ILE A 44 -1.20 21.87 -1.65
N LYS A 45 -0.55 23.04 -1.71
CA LYS A 45 -0.62 24.06 -0.66
C LYS A 45 -2.04 24.58 -0.41
N LYS A 46 -2.90 24.64 -1.44
CA LYS A 46 -4.30 25.08 -1.27
C LYS A 46 -5.16 24.04 -0.55
N ALA A 47 -4.85 22.75 -0.73
CA ALA A 47 -5.56 21.66 -0.09
C ALA A 47 -5.10 21.37 1.34
N LEU A 48 -3.91 21.85 1.73
CA LEU A 48 -3.31 21.57 3.03
C LEU A 48 -4.05 22.25 4.20
N PRO A 49 -4.31 21.52 5.30
CA PRO A 49 -4.73 22.13 6.55
C PRO A 49 -3.69 23.13 7.08
N LYS A 50 -4.17 24.19 7.73
CA LYS A 50 -3.34 25.32 8.20
C LYS A 50 -2.17 24.92 9.11
N TYR A 51 -2.27 23.77 9.80
CA TYR A 51 -1.26 23.27 10.74
C TYR A 51 -0.18 22.38 10.08
N ILE A 52 -0.25 22.11 8.78
CA ILE A 52 0.75 21.33 8.04
C ILE A 52 1.46 22.23 7.04
N THR A 53 2.80 22.23 7.10
CA THR A 53 3.59 22.97 6.13
C THR A 53 3.81 22.16 4.85
N PRO A 54 3.77 22.79 3.66
CA PRO A 54 4.05 22.10 2.39
C PRO A 54 5.41 21.38 2.39
N ASP A 55 6.45 22.02 2.91
CA ASP A 55 7.80 21.44 2.96
C ASP A 55 7.89 20.20 3.86
N ARG A 56 7.05 20.11 4.89
CA ARG A 56 6.97 18.92 5.74
C ARG A 56 6.31 17.78 4.98
N LEU A 57 5.19 18.03 4.31
CA LEU A 57 4.51 17.02 3.50
C LEU A 57 5.41 16.53 2.35
N ALA A 58 6.06 17.44 1.64
CA ALA A 58 6.98 17.11 0.55
C ALA A 58 8.11 16.17 1.00
N ARG A 59 8.75 16.46 2.14
CA ARG A 59 9.79 15.60 2.72
C ARG A 59 9.26 14.21 3.04
N ILE A 60 8.09 14.11 3.66
CA ILE A 60 7.47 12.83 4.00
C ILE A 60 7.20 12.00 2.73
N ILE A 61 6.64 12.61 1.70
CA ILE A 61 6.35 11.93 0.43
C ILE A 61 7.64 11.47 -0.26
N LEU A 62 8.69 12.30 -0.28
CA LEU A 62 9.98 11.91 -0.85
C LEU A 62 10.62 10.74 -0.08
N THR A 63 10.49 10.73 1.25
CA THR A 63 10.90 9.58 2.07
C THR A 63 10.10 8.33 1.72
N GLU A 64 8.77 8.45 1.53
CA GLU A 64 7.93 7.31 1.15
C GLU A 64 8.33 6.75 -0.23
N VAL A 65 8.57 7.60 -1.23
CA VAL A 65 9.07 7.17 -2.54
C VAL A 65 10.45 6.49 -2.44
N SER A 66 11.31 6.98 -1.54
CA SER A 66 12.61 6.34 -1.30
C SER A 66 12.47 4.94 -0.69
N ASN A 67 11.50 4.76 0.20
CA ASN A 67 11.20 3.47 0.83
C ASN A 67 10.48 2.50 -0.12
N ASN A 68 9.65 3.03 -1.03
CA ASN A 68 8.90 2.26 -2.01
C ASN A 68 9.05 2.85 -3.43
N PRO A 69 10.18 2.55 -4.13
CA PRO A 69 10.45 3.10 -5.46
C PRO A 69 9.42 2.74 -6.53
N LYS A 70 8.64 1.67 -6.35
CA LYS A 70 7.57 1.24 -7.27
C LYS A 70 6.48 2.30 -7.45
N LEU A 71 6.36 3.23 -6.51
CA LEU A 71 5.46 4.39 -6.66
C LEU A 71 5.79 5.22 -7.90
N MET A 72 7.05 5.22 -8.37
CA MET A 72 7.48 5.94 -9.58
C MET A 72 7.32 5.18 -10.88
N GLU A 73 6.95 3.90 -10.79
CA GLU A 73 6.51 3.05 -11.92
C GLU A 73 5.00 3.22 -12.18
N CYS A 74 4.26 3.70 -11.18
CA CYS A 74 2.85 4.01 -11.31
C CYS A 74 2.61 5.29 -12.13
N THR A 75 1.37 5.49 -12.56
CA THR A 75 0.97 6.70 -13.30
C THR A 75 1.15 7.96 -12.46
N THR A 76 1.63 9.02 -13.10
CA THR A 76 1.84 10.32 -12.44
C THR A 76 0.51 10.87 -11.90
N GLU A 77 -0.58 10.66 -12.62
CA GLU A 77 -1.94 11.05 -12.27
C GLU A 77 -2.38 10.43 -10.93
N SER A 78 -2.25 9.12 -10.79
CA SER A 78 -2.68 8.41 -9.58
C SER A 78 -1.79 8.73 -8.38
N PHE A 79 -0.48 8.89 -8.60
CA PHE A 79 0.44 9.34 -7.56
C PHE A 79 0.06 10.73 -7.03
N LEU A 80 -0.17 11.69 -7.92
CA LEU A 80 -0.65 13.02 -7.54
C LEU A 80 -2.03 12.96 -6.87
N GLY A 81 -2.91 12.07 -7.32
CA GLY A 81 -4.21 11.80 -6.69
C GLY A 81 -4.08 11.36 -5.24
N ALA A 82 -3.16 10.44 -4.97
CA ALA A 82 -2.88 9.98 -3.62
C ALA A 82 -2.25 11.08 -2.74
N VAL A 83 -1.33 11.88 -3.30
CA VAL A 83 -0.71 13.01 -2.61
C VAL A 83 -1.75 14.07 -2.22
N MET A 84 -2.68 14.40 -3.11
CA MET A 84 -3.73 15.38 -2.83
C MET A 84 -4.72 14.87 -1.79
N GLN A 85 -5.14 13.60 -1.84
CA GLN A 85 -5.98 13.00 -0.79
C GLN A 85 -5.28 13.05 0.58
N SER A 86 -4.00 12.68 0.63
CA SER A 86 -3.16 12.80 1.83
C SER A 86 -3.09 14.24 2.33
N ALA A 87 -2.93 15.22 1.43
CA ALA A 87 -2.89 16.63 1.77
C ALA A 87 -4.23 17.14 2.32
N GLU A 88 -5.35 16.86 1.66
CA GLU A 88 -6.70 17.28 2.04
C GLU A 88 -7.13 16.76 3.43
N LEU A 89 -6.71 15.55 3.78
CA LEU A 89 -6.96 14.92 5.07
C LEU A 89 -5.90 15.30 6.12
N GLY A 90 -4.79 15.90 5.70
CA GLY A 90 -3.64 16.16 6.57
C GLY A 90 -3.05 14.89 7.17
N LEU A 91 -3.06 13.79 6.43
CA LEU A 91 -2.51 12.51 6.82
C LEU A 91 -1.17 12.29 6.12
N ALA A 92 -0.20 11.77 6.87
CA ALA A 92 1.17 11.57 6.38
C ALA A 92 1.36 10.10 5.95
N PRO A 93 1.79 9.83 4.71
CA PRO A 93 2.10 8.47 4.31
C PRO A 93 3.34 7.94 5.05
N GLY A 94 3.42 6.62 5.20
CA GLY A 94 4.59 5.91 5.70
C GLY A 94 4.39 5.26 7.07
N THR A 95 5.47 5.10 7.82
CA THR A 95 5.55 4.20 8.98
C THR A 95 4.70 4.61 10.18
N LEU A 96 4.25 5.87 10.24
CA LEU A 96 3.32 6.33 11.28
C LEU A 96 1.96 5.63 11.18
N GLY A 97 1.60 5.08 10.00
CA GLY A 97 0.36 4.36 9.77
C GLY A 97 -0.87 5.24 9.69
N HIS A 98 -0.70 6.52 9.36
CA HIS A 98 -1.82 7.43 9.10
C HIS A 98 -2.48 7.13 7.76
N CYS A 99 -1.69 6.97 6.71
CA CYS A 99 -2.14 6.51 5.41
C CYS A 99 -1.01 5.78 4.69
N TYR A 100 -1.35 5.13 3.58
CA TYR A 100 -0.45 4.35 2.76
C TYR A 100 -0.67 4.68 1.29
N PHE A 101 0.43 4.69 0.53
CA PHE A 101 0.40 4.74 -0.93
C PHE A 101 0.74 3.34 -1.44
N ILE A 102 -0.23 2.69 -2.07
CA ILE A 102 -0.12 1.30 -2.45
C ILE A 102 -0.11 1.21 -3.98
N PRO A 103 0.99 0.75 -4.61
CA PRO A 103 0.98 0.38 -6.01
C PRO A 103 -0.02 -0.74 -6.25
N PHE A 104 -0.96 -0.52 -7.16
CA PHE A 104 -2.01 -1.46 -7.51
C PHE A 104 -2.07 -1.64 -9.03
N ASN A 105 -2.16 -2.88 -9.50
CA ASN A 105 -2.37 -3.18 -10.90
C ASN A 105 -3.85 -3.08 -11.23
N ASN A 106 -4.23 -2.10 -12.03
CA ASN A 106 -5.59 -1.96 -12.52
C ASN A 106 -5.68 -2.37 -13.99
N SER A 107 -6.76 -3.06 -14.37
CA SER A 107 -7.02 -3.37 -15.78
C SER A 107 -7.92 -2.28 -16.35
N LYS A 108 -7.45 -1.58 -17.37
CA LYS A 108 -8.20 -0.52 -18.04
C LYS A 108 -8.43 -0.91 -19.49
N ASN A 109 -9.64 -0.69 -19.98
CA ASN A 109 -9.92 -0.79 -21.41
C ASN A 109 -9.50 0.51 -22.09
N VAL A 110 -8.49 0.43 -22.95
CA VAL A 110 -8.00 1.53 -23.79
C VAL A 110 -8.20 1.08 -25.23
N ASN A 111 -9.05 1.79 -25.97
CA ASN A 111 -9.34 1.53 -27.39
C ASN A 111 -9.75 0.07 -27.70
N GLY A 112 -10.54 -0.55 -26.82
CA GLY A 112 -11.01 -1.92 -26.99
C GLY A 112 -10.04 -2.99 -26.48
N LYS A 113 -8.83 -2.63 -26.04
CA LYS A 113 -7.84 -3.53 -25.49
C LYS A 113 -7.72 -3.36 -23.97
N TRP A 114 -7.70 -4.47 -23.24
CA TRP A 114 -7.43 -4.46 -21.81
C TRP A 114 -5.94 -4.37 -21.56
N GLU A 115 -5.52 -3.27 -20.94
CA GLU A 115 -4.14 -3.02 -20.57
C GLU A 115 -4.01 -2.92 -19.05
N LYS A 116 -2.93 -3.48 -18.50
CA LYS A 116 -2.61 -3.35 -17.09
C LYS A 116 -1.90 -2.01 -16.88
N GLN A 117 -2.45 -1.18 -16.01
CA GLN A 117 -1.90 0.10 -15.62
C GLN A 117 -1.56 0.05 -14.12
N GLN A 118 -0.31 0.34 -13.78
CA GLN A 118 0.09 0.50 -12.37
C GLN A 118 -0.40 1.85 -11.87
N GLU A 119 -1.26 1.85 -10.86
CA GLU A 119 -1.81 3.06 -10.25
C GLU A 119 -1.48 3.08 -8.75
N VAL A 120 -1.30 4.28 -8.19
CA VAL A 120 -1.17 4.47 -6.74
C VAL A 120 -2.56 4.58 -6.14
N GLN A 121 -2.89 3.68 -5.24
CA GLN A 121 -4.09 3.74 -4.42
C GLN A 121 -3.76 4.36 -3.06
N PHE A 122 -4.49 5.41 -2.71
CA PHE A 122 -4.48 5.98 -1.37
C PHE A 122 -5.33 5.11 -0.44
N MET A 123 -4.77 4.76 0.72
CA MET A 123 -5.53 4.08 1.78
C MET A 123 -5.28 4.73 3.13
N ILE A 124 -6.35 5.04 3.85
CA ILE A 124 -6.25 5.51 5.23
C ILE A 124 -5.90 4.32 6.13
N GLY A 125 -4.87 4.50 6.96
CA GLY A 125 -4.55 3.55 8.02
C GLY A 125 -5.44 3.76 9.24
N TYR A 126 -5.63 2.73 10.07
CA TYR A 126 -6.51 2.87 11.23
C TYR A 126 -6.08 4.02 12.16
N LYS A 127 -4.78 4.27 12.32
CA LYS A 127 -4.28 5.41 13.11
C LYS A 127 -4.65 6.75 12.48
N GLY A 128 -4.74 6.81 11.15
CA GLY A 128 -5.24 7.98 10.42
C GLY A 128 -6.69 8.26 10.76
N TYR A 129 -7.55 7.25 10.73
CA TYR A 129 -8.94 7.39 11.20
C TYR A 129 -9.01 7.91 12.65
N LEU A 130 -8.24 7.31 13.57
CA LEU A 130 -8.22 7.77 14.97
C LEU A 130 -7.76 9.23 15.09
N GLU A 131 -6.80 9.65 14.28
CA GLU A 131 -6.31 11.03 14.24
C GLU A 131 -7.37 11.98 13.67
N LEU A 132 -8.05 11.61 12.59
CA LEU A 132 -9.14 12.38 12.01
C LEU A 132 -10.29 12.58 13.01
N PHE A 133 -10.64 11.53 13.76
CA PHE A 133 -11.65 11.62 14.81
C PHE A 133 -11.24 12.58 15.92
N ARG A 134 -10.01 12.49 16.43
CA ARG A 134 -9.55 13.40 17.49
C ARG A 134 -9.51 14.86 17.03
N ARG A 135 -9.18 15.10 15.75
CA ARG A 135 -9.16 16.44 15.16
C ARG A 135 -10.54 17.06 14.99
N SER A 136 -11.63 16.28 15.02
CA SER A 136 -12.98 16.86 14.95
C SER A 136 -13.34 17.67 16.19
N GLY A 137 -12.65 17.46 17.32
CA GLY A 137 -12.98 18.07 18.61
C GLY A 137 -14.13 17.38 19.35
N GLU A 138 -14.94 16.58 18.65
CA GLU A 138 -16.07 15.83 19.21
C GLU A 138 -15.63 14.53 19.90
N VAL A 139 -14.42 14.04 19.58
CA VAL A 139 -13.91 12.76 20.08
C VAL A 139 -12.71 13.00 21.00
N THR A 140 -12.89 12.70 22.28
CA THR A 140 -11.84 12.88 23.32
C THR A 140 -10.91 11.67 23.41
N LYS A 141 -11.43 10.48 23.12
CA LYS A 141 -10.66 9.23 23.10
C LYS A 141 -11.14 8.35 21.96
N ALA A 142 -10.20 7.75 21.24
CA ALA A 142 -10.48 6.79 20.19
C ALA A 142 -9.39 5.71 20.23
N ILE A 143 -9.77 4.44 20.35
CA ILE A 143 -8.84 3.31 20.42
C ILE A 143 -9.41 2.13 19.64
N ALA A 144 -8.55 1.30 19.08
CA ALA A 144 -8.93 0.00 18.54
C ALA A 144 -7.93 -1.04 19.05
N LYS A 145 -8.42 -2.20 19.50
CA LYS A 145 -7.60 -3.23 20.12
C LYS A 145 -8.14 -4.64 19.87
N PRO A 146 -7.24 -5.64 19.78
CA PRO A 146 -7.60 -7.04 19.96
C PRO A 146 -7.92 -7.37 21.43
N VAL A 147 -8.80 -8.33 21.63
CA VAL A 147 -9.21 -8.92 22.90
C VAL A 147 -8.82 -10.40 22.90
N PHE A 148 -8.12 -10.82 23.94
CA PHE A 148 -7.59 -12.17 24.07
C PHE A 148 -8.34 -12.95 25.15
N THR A 149 -8.36 -14.29 25.04
CA THR A 149 -9.20 -15.16 25.88
C THR A 149 -8.99 -14.98 27.38
N ASN A 150 -7.80 -14.57 27.82
CA ASN A 150 -7.51 -14.34 29.23
C ASN A 150 -7.61 -12.87 29.67
N ASP A 151 -8.06 -11.95 28.81
CA ASP A 151 -8.35 -10.57 29.19
C ASP A 151 -9.71 -10.48 29.92
N GLU A 152 -9.88 -9.50 30.82
CA GLU A 152 -11.21 -9.17 31.32
C GLU A 152 -11.91 -8.27 30.29
N PHE A 153 -12.98 -8.78 29.67
CA PHE A 153 -13.73 -8.06 28.65
C PHE A 153 -15.23 -8.14 28.89
N GLU A 154 -15.88 -6.99 28.96
CA GLU A 154 -17.31 -6.83 29.12
C GLU A 154 -17.81 -5.86 28.05
N TYR A 155 -18.83 -6.27 27.32
CA TYR A 155 -19.47 -5.48 26.26
C TYR A 155 -20.99 -5.67 26.34
N SER A 156 -21.72 -4.57 26.24
CA SER A 156 -23.18 -4.54 26.24
C SER A 156 -23.69 -3.54 25.21
N GLU A 157 -24.76 -3.91 24.51
CA GLU A 157 -25.48 -3.05 23.58
C GLU A 157 -26.79 -2.58 24.22
N GLY A 158 -27.23 -1.36 23.90
CA GLY A 158 -28.48 -0.79 24.38
C GLY A 158 -28.31 0.16 25.57
N THR A 159 -29.32 0.20 26.46
CA THR A 159 -29.51 1.26 27.46
C THR A 159 -28.40 1.34 28.52
N ASP A 160 -27.84 0.19 28.92
CA ASP A 160 -26.69 0.09 29.84
C ASP A 160 -25.36 -0.01 29.07
N GLY A 161 -25.37 0.38 27.79
CA GLY A 161 -24.28 0.17 26.86
C GLY A 161 -22.92 0.58 27.39
N GLY A 162 -21.89 -0.16 26.98
CA GLY A 162 -20.53 0.15 27.41
C GLY A 162 -19.52 -0.91 27.01
N LEU A 163 -18.26 -0.54 27.15
CA LEU A 163 -17.13 -1.44 26.92
C LEU A 163 -16.11 -1.29 28.04
N ARG A 164 -15.81 -2.41 28.70
CA ARG A 164 -14.72 -2.51 29.66
C ARG A 164 -13.74 -3.56 29.19
N HIS A 165 -12.49 -3.16 29.03
CA HIS A 165 -11.40 -4.06 28.68
C HIS A 165 -10.22 -3.84 29.63
N ARG A 166 -9.85 -4.89 30.38
CA ARG A 166 -8.62 -4.94 31.17
C ARG A 166 -7.72 -6.05 30.61
N PRO A 167 -6.69 -5.69 29.84
CA PRO A 167 -5.72 -6.67 29.35
C PRO A 167 -5.03 -7.39 30.49
N LYS A 168 -4.82 -8.69 30.35
CA LYS A 168 -3.97 -9.43 31.28
C LYS A 168 -2.52 -8.99 31.14
N MET A 169 -1.98 -8.43 32.22
CA MET A 169 -0.64 -7.80 32.22
C MET A 169 0.50 -8.80 32.44
N LEU A 170 0.24 -9.92 33.14
CA LEU A 170 1.24 -10.93 33.48
C LEU A 170 0.83 -12.30 32.95
N GLY A 171 1.80 -13.01 32.36
CA GLY A 171 1.60 -14.33 31.77
C GLY A 171 0.98 -14.28 30.38
N ASP A 172 0.52 -15.43 29.90
CA ASP A 172 -0.08 -15.57 28.57
C ASP A 172 -1.49 -14.98 28.51
N ARG A 173 -1.73 -14.17 27.47
CA ARG A 173 -3.04 -13.57 27.16
C ARG A 173 -3.95 -14.55 26.42
N GLY A 174 -3.40 -15.62 25.84
CA GLY A 174 -4.13 -16.63 25.08
C GLY A 174 -4.36 -16.20 23.62
N ASP A 175 -5.36 -16.78 22.98
CA ASP A 175 -5.71 -16.46 21.59
C ASP A 175 -6.61 -15.22 21.50
N VAL A 176 -6.49 -14.48 20.40
CA VAL A 176 -7.44 -13.39 20.08
C VAL A 176 -8.78 -14.00 19.69
N TYR A 177 -9.86 -13.52 20.29
CA TYR A 177 -11.23 -13.96 19.95
C TYR A 177 -12.16 -12.83 19.52
N ALA A 178 -11.78 -11.57 19.76
CA ALA A 178 -12.54 -10.40 19.34
C ALA A 178 -11.63 -9.19 19.09
N TYR A 179 -12.19 -8.22 18.38
CA TYR A 179 -11.59 -6.92 18.10
C TYR A 179 -12.64 -5.85 18.35
N TYR A 180 -12.20 -4.67 18.77
CA TYR A 180 -13.13 -3.56 18.92
C TYR A 180 -12.52 -2.23 18.50
N PHE A 181 -13.40 -1.30 18.15
CA PHE A 181 -13.17 0.12 18.11
C PHE A 181 -14.01 0.78 19.21
N TYR A 182 -13.39 1.63 20.03
CA TYR A 182 -14.04 2.40 21.09
C TYR A 182 -13.75 3.87 20.91
N ALA A 183 -14.80 4.69 21.05
CA ALA A 183 -14.71 6.14 21.07
C ALA A 183 -15.43 6.72 22.28
N LYS A 184 -14.86 7.77 22.86
CA LYS A 184 -15.51 8.61 23.87
C LYS A 184 -15.69 10.01 23.30
N PHE A 185 -16.90 10.53 23.40
CA PHE A 185 -17.26 11.83 22.86
C PHE A 185 -17.07 12.94 23.90
N ALA A 186 -17.02 14.18 23.44
CA ALA A 186 -16.88 15.37 24.28
C ALA A 186 -18.10 15.60 25.18
N ASN A 187 -19.28 15.17 24.74
CA ASN A 187 -20.53 15.21 25.52
C ASN A 187 -20.59 14.15 26.65
N GLY A 188 -19.61 13.25 26.74
CA GLY A 188 -19.52 12.22 27.77
C GLY A 188 -20.06 10.86 27.36
N GLU A 189 -20.82 10.78 26.27
CA GLU A 189 -21.27 9.52 25.68
C GLU A 189 -20.09 8.72 25.13
N ASP A 190 -20.25 7.41 25.02
CA ASP A 190 -19.31 6.54 24.36
C ASP A 190 -19.97 5.62 23.36
N PHE A 191 -19.14 5.11 22.47
CA PHE A 191 -19.51 4.24 21.37
C PHE A 191 -18.49 3.12 21.27
N ALA A 192 -18.98 1.90 21.14
CA ALA A 192 -18.16 0.73 20.87
C ALA A 192 -18.71 -0.01 19.66
N TYR A 193 -17.81 -0.46 18.80
CA TYR A 193 -18.09 -1.38 17.72
C TYR A 193 -17.20 -2.60 17.91
N VAL A 194 -17.81 -3.76 18.18
CA VAL A 194 -17.11 -5.01 18.48
C VAL A 194 -17.37 -6.00 17.36
N MET A 195 -16.34 -6.74 16.97
CA MET A 195 -16.44 -7.87 16.07
C MET A 195 -15.74 -9.07 16.71
N SER A 196 -16.38 -10.22 16.69
CA SER A 196 -15.71 -11.50 16.92
C SER A 196 -14.63 -11.73 15.86
N LYS A 197 -13.65 -12.58 16.18
CA LYS A 197 -12.62 -12.99 15.23
C LYS A 197 -13.24 -13.64 13.98
N THR A 198 -14.30 -14.43 14.15
CA THR A 198 -15.06 -15.04 13.05
C THR A 198 -15.69 -14.01 12.13
N GLU A 199 -16.35 -12.97 12.65
CA GLU A 199 -16.93 -11.90 11.80
C GLU A 199 -15.84 -11.13 11.03
N VAL A 200 -14.65 -11.00 11.61
CA VAL A 200 -13.50 -10.40 10.92
C VAL A 200 -12.99 -11.31 9.80
N GLU A 201 -12.93 -12.62 10.03
CA GLU A 201 -12.58 -13.61 9.00
C GLU A 201 -13.61 -13.62 7.86
N ASP A 202 -14.90 -13.57 8.18
CA ASP A 202 -15.97 -13.46 7.18
C ASP A 202 -15.83 -12.17 6.36
N HIS A 203 -15.50 -11.05 7.02
CA HIS A 203 -15.22 -9.78 6.33
C HIS A 203 -14.02 -9.89 5.39
N ARG A 204 -12.94 -10.55 5.83
CA ARG A 204 -11.74 -10.78 5.03
C ARG A 204 -12.09 -11.58 3.78
N GLU A 205 -12.78 -12.72 3.92
CA GLU A 205 -13.12 -13.56 2.78
C GLU A 205 -14.07 -12.86 1.81
N ALA A 206 -15.06 -12.09 2.32
CA ALA A 206 -15.96 -11.30 1.48
C ALA A 206 -15.26 -10.17 0.70
N THR A 207 -14.14 -9.64 1.22
CA THR A 207 -13.40 -8.53 0.59
C THR A 207 -12.13 -8.97 -0.14
N LYS A 208 -11.80 -10.26 -0.09
CA LYS A 208 -10.61 -10.83 -0.70
C LYS A 208 -10.65 -10.68 -2.22
N LYS A 209 -9.63 -10.05 -2.79
CA LYS A 209 -9.47 -9.90 -4.24
C LYS A 209 -8.39 -10.85 -4.74
N GLY A 210 -8.79 -12.03 -5.19
CA GLY A 210 -7.89 -13.04 -5.76
C GLY A 210 -7.01 -13.74 -4.72
N ASN A 211 -6.10 -14.59 -5.21
CA ASN A 211 -5.30 -15.50 -4.38
C ASN A 211 -3.84 -15.02 -4.27
N HIS A 212 -3.65 -13.80 -3.77
CA HIS A 212 -2.31 -13.25 -3.52
C HIS A 212 -2.10 -12.93 -2.05
N LYS A 213 -0.83 -12.91 -1.63
CA LYS A 213 -0.45 -12.53 -0.27
C LYS A 213 -0.89 -11.09 0.00
N SER A 214 -1.67 -10.91 1.06
CA SER A 214 -2.29 -9.64 1.44
C SER A 214 -1.85 -9.20 2.84
N PRO A 215 -2.10 -7.94 3.24
CA PRO A 215 -1.84 -7.50 4.61
C PRO A 215 -2.55 -8.34 5.68
N TRP A 216 -3.65 -9.02 5.33
CA TRP A 216 -4.34 -9.96 6.22
C TRP A 216 -3.49 -11.18 6.59
N ASP A 217 -2.52 -11.55 5.75
CA ASP A 217 -1.63 -12.70 5.99
C ASP A 217 -0.42 -12.33 6.85
N THR A 218 0.02 -11.06 6.78
CA THR A 218 1.21 -10.60 7.51
C THR A 218 0.89 -9.84 8.80
N ASP A 219 -0.22 -9.12 8.84
CA ASP A 219 -0.63 -8.29 9.98
C ASP A 219 -2.15 -8.33 10.19
N PHE A 220 -2.66 -9.54 10.46
CA PHE A 220 -4.09 -9.79 10.66
C PHE A 220 -4.70 -8.89 11.73
N ASN A 221 -4.02 -8.71 12.87
CA ASN A 221 -4.53 -7.91 13.99
C ASN A 221 -4.69 -6.43 13.62
N ALA A 222 -3.74 -5.84 12.87
CA ALA A 222 -3.89 -4.46 12.41
C ALA A 222 -5.04 -4.32 11.41
N MET A 223 -5.22 -5.31 10.52
CA MET A 223 -6.31 -5.32 9.54
C MET A 223 -7.69 -5.48 10.18
N ALA A 224 -7.80 -6.34 11.19
CA ALA A 224 -9.00 -6.50 12.00
C ALA A 224 -9.37 -5.19 12.73
N CYS A 225 -8.37 -4.53 13.35
CA CYS A 225 -8.57 -3.24 13.99
C CYS A 225 -8.97 -2.15 12.97
N LYS A 226 -8.34 -2.10 11.78
CA LYS A 226 -8.74 -1.19 10.68
C LYS A 226 -10.20 -1.41 10.31
N THR A 227 -10.62 -2.67 10.19
CA THR A 227 -11.99 -3.05 9.86
C THR A 227 -12.99 -2.54 10.89
N CYS A 228 -12.73 -2.78 12.19
CA CYS A 228 -13.58 -2.28 13.27
C CYS A 228 -13.70 -0.74 13.24
N VAL A 229 -12.57 -0.05 13.05
CA VAL A 229 -12.54 1.42 12.98
C VAL A 229 -13.33 1.94 11.78
N ARG A 230 -13.15 1.35 10.60
CA ARG A 230 -13.81 1.78 9.36
C ARG A 230 -15.32 1.57 9.41
N LEU A 231 -15.77 0.43 9.94
CA LEU A 231 -17.20 0.15 10.09
C LEU A 231 -17.83 1.03 11.18
N GLY A 232 -17.14 1.20 12.31
CA GLY A 232 -17.56 2.10 13.38
C GLY A 232 -17.55 3.59 12.99
N ALA A 233 -16.71 4.00 12.05
CA ALA A 233 -16.61 5.38 11.55
C ALA A 233 -17.95 5.96 11.07
N LYS A 234 -18.86 5.10 10.59
CA LYS A 234 -20.20 5.48 10.10
C LYS A 234 -21.11 6.07 11.18
N TYR A 235 -20.82 5.78 12.45
CA TYR A 235 -21.60 6.24 13.61
C TYR A 235 -20.92 7.41 14.33
N MET A 236 -19.75 7.85 13.85
CA MET A 236 -18.97 8.89 14.50
C MET A 236 -19.49 10.29 14.17
N PRO A 237 -19.49 11.22 15.14
CA PRO A 237 -19.81 12.63 14.91
C PRO A 237 -18.64 13.31 14.20
N ILE A 238 -18.51 13.08 12.89
CA ILE A 238 -17.56 13.76 12.00
C ILE A 238 -18.28 14.76 11.11
N SER A 239 -17.62 15.85 10.73
CA SER A 239 -18.20 16.84 9.81
C SER A 239 -18.54 16.20 8.46
N ALA A 240 -19.59 16.70 7.81
CA ALA A 240 -20.01 16.20 6.49
C ALA A 240 -18.88 16.27 5.44
N GLU A 241 -18.06 17.32 5.50
CA GLU A 241 -16.87 17.48 4.65
C GLU A 241 -15.84 16.37 4.89
N LEU A 242 -15.54 16.07 6.16
CA LEU A 242 -14.60 15.01 6.50
C LEU A 242 -15.16 13.62 6.15
N MET A 243 -16.46 13.40 6.37
CA MET A 243 -17.13 12.16 5.99
C MET A 243 -17.04 11.93 4.48
N HIS A 244 -17.24 12.97 3.66
CA HIS A 244 -17.08 12.88 2.22
C HIS A 244 -15.64 12.49 1.84
N LYS A 245 -14.62 13.17 2.41
CA LYS A 245 -13.21 12.85 2.14
C LYS A 245 -12.83 11.42 2.58
N VAL A 246 -13.35 10.96 3.71
CA VAL A 246 -13.16 9.59 4.20
C VAL A 246 -13.89 8.56 3.34
N SER A 247 -15.06 8.89 2.80
CA SER A 247 -15.81 7.98 1.92
C SER A 247 -15.10 7.67 0.59
N GLN A 248 -14.15 8.53 0.19
CA GLN A 248 -13.29 8.34 -0.96
C GLN A 248 -12.05 7.49 -0.67
N ASP A 249 -11.89 6.99 0.56
CA ASP A 249 -10.84 6.02 0.90
C ASP A 249 -10.87 4.82 -0.06
N GLU A 250 -9.70 4.34 -0.43
CA GLU A 250 -9.51 3.25 -1.40
C GLU A 250 -10.05 3.58 -2.82
N THR A 251 -10.41 4.82 -3.12
CA THR A 251 -10.71 5.27 -4.49
C THR A 251 -9.46 5.85 -5.15
N ILE A 252 -9.17 5.40 -6.37
CA ILE A 252 -8.05 5.92 -7.16
C ILE A 252 -8.53 7.19 -7.87
N ARG A 253 -8.09 8.36 -7.41
CA ARG A 253 -8.31 9.62 -8.11
C ARG A 253 -7.41 9.68 -9.35
N ARG A 254 -8.03 9.86 -10.51
CA ARG A 254 -7.34 10.03 -11.80
C ARG A 254 -7.44 11.49 -12.22
N GLY A 255 -6.59 11.92 -13.15
CA GLY A 255 -6.61 13.29 -13.69
C GLY A 255 -8.02 13.77 -14.10
N THR A 256 -8.18 15.10 -14.10
CA THR A 256 -9.41 15.94 -14.20
C THR A 256 -10.33 16.03 -12.97
N GLU A 257 -10.11 15.24 -11.93
CA GLU A 257 -10.85 15.35 -10.64
C GLU A 257 -10.23 16.35 -9.65
N PHE A 258 -9.11 16.98 -10.00
CA PHE A 258 -8.56 18.12 -9.27
C PHE A 258 -9.19 19.38 -9.85
N ASP A 259 -9.98 20.12 -9.07
CA ASP A 259 -10.61 21.40 -9.43
C ASP A 259 -9.97 22.09 -10.66
N GLY A 260 -10.47 21.76 -11.86
CA GLY A 260 -10.13 22.42 -13.12
C GLY A 260 -8.77 22.14 -13.79
N ILE A 261 -8.04 21.06 -13.50
CA ILE A 261 -6.71 20.83 -14.10
C ILE A 261 -6.66 19.57 -14.98
N SER A 262 -6.38 19.77 -16.28
CA SER A 262 -5.95 18.69 -17.18
C SER A 262 -4.50 18.34 -16.91
N THR A 263 -4.22 17.06 -16.61
CA THR A 263 -2.85 16.56 -16.45
C THR A 263 -2.03 16.73 -17.73
N ASP A 264 -2.67 16.79 -18.91
CA ASP A 264 -2.01 16.93 -20.22
C ASP A 264 -1.15 18.19 -20.33
N GLN A 265 -1.47 19.26 -19.59
CA GLN A 265 -0.69 20.51 -19.66
C GLN A 265 0.70 20.42 -19.00
N TYR A 266 0.98 19.35 -18.24
CA TYR A 266 2.25 19.18 -17.53
C TYR A 266 3.08 17.98 -18.03
N ILE A 267 2.52 17.18 -18.96
CA ILE A 267 3.20 16.08 -19.69
C ILE A 267 3.85 16.63 -20.97
N HIS A 268 4.73 17.63 -20.84
CA HIS A 268 5.79 17.81 -21.83
C HIS A 268 7.13 17.65 -21.11
N THR A 269 7.43 16.40 -20.77
CA THR A 269 8.81 15.95 -20.72
C THR A 269 9.15 15.51 -22.13
N ASP A 270 10.14 16.15 -22.74
CA ASP A 270 10.64 15.90 -24.10
C ASP A 270 10.72 14.41 -24.42
N ALA A 271 9.65 13.88 -25.02
CA ALA A 271 9.69 12.63 -25.74
C ALA A 271 10.45 12.93 -27.05
N PRO A 272 11.54 12.22 -27.38
CA PRO A 272 12.16 12.33 -28.69
C PRO A 272 11.09 12.03 -29.76
N PRO A 273 11.03 12.78 -30.87
CA PRO A 273 10.04 12.55 -31.90
C PRO A 273 10.13 11.10 -32.39
N GLU A 274 8.99 10.42 -32.42
CA GLU A 274 8.86 9.04 -32.89
C GLU A 274 9.53 8.90 -34.26
N LYS A 275 10.55 8.05 -34.33
CA LYS A 275 11.03 7.52 -35.60
C LYS A 275 9.97 6.53 -36.09
N GLN A 276 9.33 6.85 -37.21
CA GLN A 276 8.63 5.86 -38.02
C GLN A 276 9.63 4.78 -38.48
N SER A 277 9.41 3.55 -38.05
CA SER A 277 9.98 2.34 -38.66
C SER A 277 8.98 1.21 -38.42
N MET A 278 8.16 0.90 -39.42
CA MET A 278 8.33 -0.21 -40.36
C MET A 278 8.06 -1.57 -39.70
N ASP A 279 6.94 -2.15 -40.13
CA ASP A 279 6.42 -3.45 -39.74
C ASP A 279 7.46 -4.56 -39.87
N ILE A 280 7.65 -5.31 -38.80
CA ILE A 280 8.28 -6.62 -38.83
C ILE A 280 7.39 -7.55 -38.01
N ASP A 281 6.64 -8.40 -38.73
CA ASP A 281 5.93 -9.55 -38.17
C ASP A 281 6.93 -10.51 -37.53
N ILE A 282 6.72 -10.84 -36.25
CA ILE A 282 7.37 -11.98 -35.58
C ILE A 282 6.28 -12.77 -34.85
N PRO A 283 6.15 -14.10 -35.05
CA PRO A 283 5.05 -14.89 -34.51
C PRO A 283 5.11 -15.03 -32.99
N GLU A 284 3.91 -15.04 -32.41
CA GLU A 284 3.57 -15.33 -31.01
C GLU A 284 4.10 -16.70 -30.57
N ALA A 285 4.91 -16.74 -29.51
CA ALA A 285 5.33 -17.97 -28.85
C ALA A 285 4.73 -17.99 -27.44
N GLU A 286 3.70 -18.81 -27.26
CA GLU A 286 3.17 -19.21 -25.97
C GLU A 286 4.24 -20.06 -25.24
N ALA A 287 4.61 -19.68 -24.03
CA ALA A 287 5.42 -20.51 -23.15
C ALA A 287 4.56 -20.96 -21.96
N GLU A 288 4.13 -22.21 -22.03
CA GLU A 288 3.68 -23.02 -20.89
C GLU A 288 4.83 -23.16 -19.88
N TYR A 289 4.52 -23.08 -18.59
CA TYR A 289 5.47 -23.43 -17.53
C TYR A 289 5.19 -24.87 -17.10
N GLU A 290 6.11 -25.79 -17.43
CA GLU A 290 6.21 -27.13 -16.85
C GLU A 290 6.74 -27.05 -15.40
N GLU A 291 6.09 -27.75 -14.46
CA GLU A 291 6.61 -27.98 -13.11
C GLU A 291 7.66 -29.11 -13.13
N GLU A 292 8.88 -28.83 -12.68
CA GLU A 292 9.90 -29.87 -12.48
C GLU A 292 9.63 -30.69 -11.19
N PRO A 293 9.77 -32.03 -11.22
CA PRO A 293 9.64 -32.88 -10.04
C PRO A 293 10.95 -32.94 -9.23
N GLN A 294 10.87 -32.83 -7.90
CA GLN A 294 11.99 -33.09 -7.01
C GLN A 294 11.94 -34.55 -6.48
N GLU A 295 12.91 -35.37 -6.89
CA GLU A 295 13.29 -36.62 -6.19
C GLU A 295 14.61 -36.40 -5.43
N GLY A 296 14.60 -36.49 -4.10
CA GLY A 296 15.18 -37.60 -3.32
C GLY A 296 16.31 -37.06 -2.41
N GLN A 297 16.65 -37.55 -1.21
CA GLN A 297 16.37 -38.79 -0.48
C GLN A 297 16.61 -38.53 1.03
N GLY A 298 15.97 -39.33 1.89
CA GLY A 298 16.27 -39.39 3.32
C GLY A 298 15.51 -40.52 4.00
N GLN A 299 16.08 -41.73 3.97
CA GLN A 299 15.57 -42.95 4.59
C GLN A 299 15.42 -42.82 6.11
N TYR A 300 14.28 -43.25 6.65
CA TYR A 300 14.21 -43.86 7.99
C TYR A 300 13.18 -44.98 7.99
N ALA A 301 13.66 -46.21 8.18
CA ALA A 301 12.86 -47.41 8.31
C ALA A 301 12.11 -47.42 9.65
N GLY A 302 10.79 -47.53 9.61
CA GLY A 302 9.98 -47.84 10.80
C GLY A 302 10.06 -49.34 11.13
N PRO A 303 9.94 -49.74 12.40
CA PRO A 303 9.91 -51.16 12.75
C PRO A 303 8.54 -51.76 12.44
N ASP A 304 8.56 -52.87 11.71
CA ASP A 304 7.46 -53.79 11.49
C ASP A 304 7.10 -54.51 12.80
N MET A 305 5.82 -54.47 13.18
CA MET A 305 5.25 -55.16 14.34
C MET A 305 3.83 -55.61 13.97
N SER A 306 3.71 -56.50 12.99
CA SER A 306 2.56 -57.38 12.85
C SER A 306 2.95 -58.82 13.09
N ASP A 307 3.22 -59.19 14.34
CA ASP A 307 2.98 -60.55 14.82
C ASP A 307 3.04 -60.60 16.35
N PHE A 308 1.89 -60.68 17.04
CA PHE A 308 1.77 -61.47 18.25
C PHE A 308 0.29 -61.76 18.51
N GLY A 309 -0.02 -63.04 18.37
CA GLY A 309 -1.36 -63.60 18.32
C GLY A 309 -2.20 -63.42 19.57
N GLN A 310 -3.51 -63.39 19.32
CA GLN A 310 -4.55 -63.77 20.25
C GLN A 310 -4.33 -65.21 20.73
N ASN A 311 -4.40 -65.45 22.04
CA ASN A 311 -4.89 -66.71 22.58
C ASN A 311 -5.33 -66.61 24.05
N GLY A 312 -6.58 -67.05 24.31
CA GLY A 312 -7.12 -67.58 25.58
C GLY A 312 -7.16 -66.63 26.79
N GLY A 313 -8.26 -66.42 27.52
CA GLY A 313 -9.31 -67.37 27.90
C GLY A 313 -9.22 -67.67 29.40
N GLY A 314 -10.22 -67.24 30.18
CA GLY A 314 -10.60 -67.86 31.45
C GLY A 314 -10.27 -67.12 32.74
N LYS A 315 -11.23 -66.33 33.25
CA LYS A 315 -12.09 -66.65 34.41
C LYS A 315 -13.06 -65.50 34.69
#